data_AF-A0A9W6N5J0-F1
#
_entry.id   AF-A0A9W6N5J0-F1
#
_cell.length_a   1.000
_cell.length_b   1.000
_cell.length_c   1.000
_cell.angle_alpha   90.00
_cell.angle_beta   90.00
_cell.angle_gamma   90.00
#
_symmetry.space_group_name_H-M   'P 1'
#
loop_
_entity.id
_entity.type
_entity.pdbx_description
1 polymer ?
#
loop_
_entity_poly.entity_id
_entity_poly.type
_entity_poly.pdbx_seq_one_letter_code
_entity_poly.pdbx_strand_id
1 'polypeptide(L)'
;MEGRRRTIEVDEDVAVALEKRAAEGAMSVSDMLAADYLAPDIDVSPEDLAELEERAREWERDRLGYDADDVADWLRASVAGRDAPFPKLRKY
;
A
#
# COMPACT_ATOMS: atom_id res chain seq x y z
N MET A 1 16.71 7.92 24.87
CA MET A 1 17.56 6.77 24.49
C MET A 1 18.61 7.28 23.54
N GLU A 2 19.88 7.12 23.87
CA GLU A 2 20.99 7.50 22.99
C GLU A 2 21.17 6.38 21.94
N GLY A 3 20.80 6.65 20.69
CA GLY A 3 20.82 5.65 19.63
C GLY A 3 22.25 5.37 19.16
N ARG A 4 22.66 4.08 19.15
CA ARG A 4 23.96 3.68 18.58
C ARG A 4 23.91 3.84 17.05
N ARG A 5 24.73 4.76 16.51
CA ARG A 5 24.90 4.91 15.07
C ARG A 5 25.82 3.81 14.52
N ARG A 6 25.51 3.31 13.33
CA ARG A 6 26.32 2.35 12.57
C ARG A 6 26.46 2.87 11.14
N THR A 7 27.61 2.60 10.54
CA THR A 7 27.86 2.85 9.11
C THR A 7 27.73 1.51 8.38
N ILE A 8 27.00 1.50 7.27
CA ILE A 8 26.83 0.34 6.39
C ILE A 8 27.40 0.73 5.03
N GLU A 9 28.32 -0.08 4.51
CA GLU A 9 28.86 0.09 3.17
C GLU A 9 27.98 -0.68 2.18
N VAL A 10 27.65 -0.04 1.06
CA VAL A 10 26.84 -0.59 -0.03
C VAL A 10 27.45 -0.19 -1.36
N ASP A 11 27.13 -0.94 -2.41
CA ASP A 11 27.51 -0.59 -3.78
C ASP A 11 26.85 0.73 -4.22
N GLU A 12 27.49 1.44 -5.16
CA GLU A 12 27.02 2.74 -5.64
C GLU A 12 25.61 2.68 -6.23
N ASP A 13 25.31 1.64 -7.02
CA ASP A 13 23.97 1.43 -7.59
C ASP A 13 22.90 1.25 -6.50
N VAL A 14 23.26 0.60 -5.40
CA VAL A 14 22.37 0.39 -4.24
C VAL A 14 22.18 1.70 -3.49
N ALA A 15 23.24 2.50 -3.31
CA ALA A 15 23.14 3.82 -2.68
C ALA A 15 22.16 4.72 -3.44
N VAL A 16 22.26 4.78 -4.78
CA VAL A 16 21.36 5.55 -5.64
C VAL A 16 19.90 5.06 -5.50
N ALA A 17 19.69 3.74 -5.47
CA ALA A 17 18.36 3.17 -5.29
C ALA A 17 17.75 3.52 -3.93
N LEU A 18 18.54 3.48 -2.86
CA LEU A 18 18.12 3.85 -1.50
C LEU A 18 17.78 5.34 -1.39
N GLU A 19 18.61 6.21 -1.97
CA GLU A 19 18.37 7.66 -2.00
C GLU A 19 17.07 8.01 -2.74
N LYS A 20 16.85 7.38 -3.90
CA LYS A 20 15.62 7.57 -4.67
C LYS A 20 14.38 7.17 -3.86
N ARG A 21 14.41 5.99 -3.23
CA ARG A 21 13.29 5.49 -2.43
C ARG A 21 13.01 6.36 -1.20
N ALA A 22 14.06 6.86 -0.55
CA ALA A 22 13.92 7.78 0.58
C ALA A 22 13.30 9.13 0.14
N ALA A 23 13.68 9.62 -1.05
CA ALA A 23 13.10 10.83 -1.64
C ALA A 23 11.62 10.66 -2.00
N GLU A 24 11.20 9.49 -2.51
CA GLU A 24 9.79 9.17 -2.75
C GLU A 24 8.94 9.24 -1.46
N GLY A 25 9.55 8.88 -0.32
CA GLY A 25 8.94 9.00 1.01
C GLY A 25 9.15 10.37 1.70
N ALA A 26 9.77 11.35 1.03
CA ALA A 26 10.15 12.66 1.58
C ALA A 26 10.90 12.59 2.93
N MET A 27 11.78 11.59 3.09
CA MET A 27 12.53 11.34 4.32
C MET A 27 14.01 11.04 4.04
N SER A 28 14.83 11.00 5.09
CA SER A 28 16.24 10.62 4.93
C SER A 28 16.39 9.11 4.75
N VAL A 29 17.48 8.66 4.11
CA VAL A 29 17.79 7.21 3.99
C VAL A 29 17.87 6.54 5.36
N SER A 30 18.42 7.24 6.36
CA SER A 30 18.50 6.71 7.73
C SER A 30 17.12 6.54 8.37
N ASP A 31 16.21 7.49 8.15
CA ASP A 31 14.85 7.41 8.69
C ASP A 31 14.03 6.33 7.97
N MET A 32 14.19 6.23 6.65
CA MET A 32 13.57 5.18 5.84
C MET A 32 14.03 3.80 6.29
N LEU A 33 15.33 3.57 6.46
CA LEU A 33 15.86 2.28 6.92
C LEU A 33 15.42 1.96 8.36
N ALA A 34 15.32 2.97 9.23
CA ALA A 34 14.78 2.77 10.58
C ALA A 34 13.29 2.44 10.56
N ALA A 35 12.52 3.04 9.65
CA ALA A 35 11.11 2.77 9.47
C ALA A 35 10.86 1.37 8.87
N ASP A 36 11.64 0.96 7.86
CA ASP A 36 11.56 -0.39 7.28
C ASP A 36 11.97 -1.47 8.30
N TYR A 37 12.94 -1.20 9.18
CA TYR A 37 13.31 -2.13 10.26
C TYR A 37 12.23 -2.24 11.36
N LEU A 38 11.36 -1.23 11.46
CA LEU A 38 10.20 -1.21 12.36
C LEU A 38 8.91 -1.62 11.67
N ALA A 39 8.91 -1.77 10.35
CA ALA A 39 7.79 -2.36 9.66
C ALA A 39 7.60 -3.77 10.22
N PRO A 40 6.36 -4.17 10.56
CA PRO A 40 6.11 -5.55 10.93
C PRO A 40 6.70 -6.43 9.82
N ASP A 41 7.44 -7.46 10.20
CA ASP A 41 7.89 -8.48 9.26
C ASP A 41 6.60 -9.07 8.66
N ILE A 42 6.26 -8.64 7.45
CA ILE A 42 5.10 -9.14 6.72
C ILE A 42 5.57 -10.48 6.17
N ASP A 43 5.51 -11.50 7.03
CA ASP A 43 5.74 -12.90 6.68
C ASP A 43 4.56 -13.38 5.82
N VAL A 44 4.61 -13.03 4.54
CA VAL A 44 3.69 -13.52 3.52
C VAL A 44 4.39 -14.66 2.83
N SER A 45 3.81 -15.85 2.93
CA SER A 45 4.35 -17.01 2.22
C SER A 45 4.28 -16.78 0.71
N PRO A 46 5.16 -17.41 -0.09
CA PRO A 46 5.07 -17.33 -1.55
C PRO A 46 3.70 -17.79 -2.09
N GLU A 47 3.03 -18.69 -1.38
CA GLU A 47 1.69 -19.19 -1.72
C GLU A 47 0.63 -18.11 -1.50
N ASP A 48 0.68 -17.41 -0.36
CA ASP A 48 -0.22 -16.30 -0.05
C ASP A 48 -0.03 -15.13 -1.03
N LEU A 49 1.23 -14.85 -1.42
CA LEU A 49 1.52 -13.82 -2.42
C LEU A 49 0.93 -14.19 -3.78
N ALA A 50 1.08 -15.44 -4.21
CA ALA A 50 0.51 -15.92 -5.48
C ALA A 50 -1.02 -15.85 -5.48
N GLU A 51 -1.67 -16.17 -4.36
CA GLU A 51 -3.13 -16.01 -4.22
C GLU A 51 -3.54 -14.54 -4.33
N LEU A 52 -2.85 -13.64 -3.65
CA LEU A 52 -3.13 -12.20 -3.70
C LEU A 52 -2.94 -11.64 -5.11
N GLU A 53 -1.91 -12.07 -5.84
CA GLU A 53 -1.68 -11.67 -7.23
C GLU A 53 -2.78 -12.17 -8.17
N GLU A 54 -3.26 -13.41 -7.99
CA GLU A 54 -4.37 -13.94 -8.79
C GLU A 54 -5.65 -13.15 -8.51
N ARG A 55 -5.97 -12.89 -7.24
CA ARG A 55 -7.14 -12.10 -6.84
C ARG A 55 -7.07 -10.66 -7.35
N ALA A 56 -5.89 -10.06 -7.37
CA ALA A 56 -5.68 -8.73 -7.94
C ALA A 56 -5.95 -8.74 -9.46
N ARG A 57 -5.47 -9.75 -10.19
CA ARG A 57 -5.73 -9.91 -11.63
C ARG A 57 -7.22 -10.13 -11.93
N GLU A 58 -7.91 -10.95 -11.15
CA GLU A 58 -9.36 -11.12 -11.26
C GLU A 58 -10.10 -9.81 -11.01
N TRP A 59 -9.72 -9.08 -9.96
CA TRP A 59 -10.30 -7.79 -9.63
C TRP A 59 -10.08 -6.77 -10.75
N GLU A 60 -8.88 -6.66 -11.32
CA GLU A 60 -8.60 -5.75 -12.43
C GLU A 60 -9.43 -6.08 -13.67
N ARG A 61 -9.60 -7.36 -14.00
CA ARG A 61 -10.41 -7.81 -15.14
C ARG A 61 -11.86 -7.38 -15.00
N ASP A 62 -12.43 -7.56 -13.82
CA ASP A 62 -13.85 -7.36 -13.56
C ASP A 62 -14.14 -6.02 -12.84
N ARG A 63 -13.13 -5.13 -12.75
CA ARG A 63 -13.24 -3.88 -11.99
C ARG A 63 -14.31 -2.99 -12.56
N LEU A 64 -15.38 -2.83 -11.79
CA LEU A 64 -16.40 -1.83 -12.04
C LEU A 64 -15.92 -0.49 -11.51
N GLY A 65 -15.89 0.54 -12.37
CA GLY A 65 -15.35 1.87 -12.07
C GLY A 65 -16.20 2.70 -11.10
N TYR A 66 -16.57 2.14 -9.96
CA TYR A 66 -17.25 2.86 -8.90
C TYR A 66 -16.27 3.72 -8.11
N ASP A 67 -16.74 4.88 -7.69
CA ASP A 67 -16.01 5.71 -6.73
C ASP A 67 -16.07 5.05 -5.34
N ALA A 68 -14.92 4.92 -4.68
CA ALA A 68 -14.82 4.22 -3.41
C ALA A 68 -15.63 4.91 -2.30
N ASP A 69 -15.67 6.24 -2.31
CA ASP A 69 -16.42 7.02 -1.31
C ASP A 69 -17.93 6.86 -1.53
N ASP A 70 -18.39 6.88 -2.79
CA ASP A 70 -19.79 6.66 -3.14
C ASP A 70 -20.27 5.26 -2.69
N VAL A 71 -19.44 4.23 -2.87
CA VAL A 71 -19.73 2.85 -2.42
C VAL A 71 -19.75 2.75 -0.89
N ALA A 72 -18.80 3.38 -0.22
CA ALA A 72 -18.74 3.39 1.23
C ALA A 72 -19.97 4.07 1.85
N ASP A 73 -20.41 5.20 1.29
CA ASP A 73 -21.59 5.92 1.77
C ASP A 73 -22.89 5.15 1.49
N TRP A 74 -23.00 4.52 0.32
CA TRP A 74 -24.13 3.64 0.02
C TRP A 74 -24.20 2.44 0.98
N LEU A 75 -23.06 1.79 1.27
CA LEU A 75 -22.99 0.67 2.23
C LEU A 75 -23.40 1.12 3.64
N ARG A 76 -22.90 2.26 4.11
CA ARG A 76 -23.27 2.83 5.43
C ARG A 76 -24.76 3.12 5.52
N ALA A 77 -25.35 3.69 4.48
CA ALA A 77 -26.78 3.97 4.43
C ALA A 77 -27.61 2.67 4.43
N SER A 78 -27.20 1.68 3.64
CA SER A 78 -27.87 0.38 3.51
C SER A 78 -27.86 -0.41 4.82
N VAL A 79 -26.71 -0.47 5.51
CA VAL A 79 -26.56 -1.12 6.82
C VAL A 79 -27.40 -0.41 7.88
N ALA A 80 -27.55 0.90 7.79
CA ALA A 80 -28.41 1.70 8.67
C ALA A 80 -29.91 1.63 8.31
N GLY A 81 -30.30 0.84 7.29
CA GLY A 81 -31.68 0.73 6.83
C GLY A 81 -32.25 2.00 6.17
N ARG A 82 -31.37 2.91 5.73
CA ARG A 82 -31.75 4.11 4.99
C ARG A 82 -31.79 3.80 3.50
N ASP A 83 -32.78 4.38 2.80
CA ASP A 83 -32.84 4.30 1.36
C ASP A 83 -31.74 5.18 0.75
N ALA A 84 -30.80 4.57 0.04
CA ALA A 84 -29.76 5.23 -0.71
C ALA A 84 -29.62 4.56 -2.07
N PRO A 85 -29.60 5.32 -3.18
CA PRO A 85 -29.44 4.76 -4.50
C PRO A 85 -28.06 4.12 -4.63
N PHE A 86 -27.99 2.99 -5.35
CA PHE A 86 -26.72 2.35 -5.66
C PHE A 86 -25.81 3.33 -6.44
N PRO A 87 -24.49 3.38 -6.16
CA PRO A 87 -23.56 4.28 -6.84
C PRO A 87 -23.59 4.12 -8.35
N LYS A 88 -23.36 5.22 -9.07
CA LYS A 88 -23.24 5.18 -10.52
C LYS A 88 -21.82 4.79 -10.91
N LEU A 89 -21.69 3.96 -11.93
CA LEU A 89 -20.41 3.70 -12.58
C LEU A 89 -19.84 5.02 -13.12
N ARG A 90 -18.62 5.36 -12.74
CA ARG A 90 -17.83 6.37 -13.46
C ARG A 90 -17.14 5.65 -14.61
N LYS A 91 -17.45 6.05 -15.85
CA LYS A 91 -16.67 5.59 -17.01
C LYS A 91 -15.31 6.26 -16.92
N TYR A 92 -14.25 5.46 -16.83
CA TYR A 92 -12.88 5.89 -17.08
C TYR A 92 -12.62 5.95 -18.57
#